data_AF-A0A9D2ATC8-F1
#
_entry.id   AF-A0A9D2ATC8-F1
#
_cell.length_a   1.000
_cell.length_b   1.000
_cell.length_c   1.000
_cell.angle_alpha   90.00
_cell.angle_beta   90.00
_cell.angle_gamma   90.00
#
_symmetry.space_group_name_H-M   'P 1'
#
loop_
_entity.id
_entity.type
_entity.pdbx_description
1 polymer ?
#
loop_
_entity_poly.entity_id
_entity_poly.type
_entity_poly.pdbx_seq_one_letter_code
_entity_poly.pdbx_strand_id
1 'polypeptide(L)'
;MVIQRGKENVISLIPGRLQADGHSHTVEKYSKFAYSSKFGFSIMRSNVTLAECAPDSMLAFEAYGYFFVKDVIEPEFTVSEERLSFSWSPIRGIHVDTVIEPTESGHVRTHRITSDIACTAYDCGFALSTDDRKPFERYEQGEESSVENGDGYCEVHSLEGGGKGQVLIPDPNTNLMHPKTSIPMAVYQIHPGTQTIRTEIRYL
;
A
#
# COMPACT_ATOMS: atom_id res chain seq x y z
N MET A 1 8.09 9.86 -11.30
CA MET A 1 8.37 8.61 -10.57
C MET A 1 9.80 8.65 -10.04
N VAL A 2 10.08 7.92 -8.98
CA VAL A 2 11.45 7.65 -8.48
C VAL A 2 11.72 6.16 -8.62
N ILE A 3 12.91 5.80 -9.11
CA ILE A 3 13.29 4.40 -9.34
C ILE A 3 14.36 3.99 -8.32
N GLN A 4 14.09 2.92 -7.58
CA GLN A 4 15.08 2.25 -6.73
C GLN A 4 15.55 0.97 -7.41
N ARG A 5 16.87 0.82 -7.58
CA ARG A 5 17.47 -0.34 -8.26
C ARG A 5 18.17 -1.22 -7.22
N GLY A 6 17.58 -2.37 -6.94
CA GLY A 6 18.23 -3.50 -6.28
C GLY A 6 18.89 -4.43 -7.28
N LYS A 7 19.55 -5.48 -6.78
CA LYS A 7 20.25 -6.47 -7.61
C LYS A 7 19.29 -7.32 -8.46
N GLU A 8 18.14 -7.67 -7.91
CA GLU A 8 17.13 -8.54 -8.54
C GLU A 8 15.74 -7.90 -8.63
N ASN A 9 15.57 -6.72 -8.05
CA ASN A 9 14.29 -6.03 -7.93
C ASN A 9 14.46 -4.56 -8.31
N VAL A 10 13.53 -4.04 -9.11
CA VAL A 10 13.44 -2.62 -9.44
C VAL A 10 12.09 -2.14 -8.96
N ILE A 11 12.11 -1.10 -8.11
CA ILE A 11 10.91 -0.48 -7.58
C ILE A 11 10.68 0.86 -8.26
N SER A 12 9.44 1.10 -8.69
CA SER A 12 8.98 2.41 -9.16
C SER A 12 8.02 3.01 -8.14
N LEU A 13 8.44 4.11 -7.51
CA LEU A 13 7.60 4.93 -6.64
C LEU A 13 6.91 6.01 -7.47
N ILE A 14 5.59 6.09 -7.40
CA ILE A 14 4.80 7.00 -8.25
C ILE A 14 3.72 7.76 -7.47
N PRO A 15 3.39 9.00 -7.86
CA PRO A 15 2.26 9.73 -7.30
C PRO A 15 0.91 9.09 -7.65
N GLY A 16 0.76 8.58 -8.87
CA GLY A 16 -0.49 8.06 -9.43
C GLY A 16 -0.91 8.81 -10.69
N ARG A 17 -2.17 8.66 -11.08
CA ARG A 17 -2.74 9.27 -12.28
C ARG A 17 -3.55 10.54 -11.96
N LEU A 18 -3.63 11.45 -12.93
CA LEU A 18 -4.35 12.73 -12.81
C LEU A 18 -5.81 12.66 -13.28
N GLN A 19 -6.16 11.63 -14.06
CA GLN A 19 -7.47 11.54 -14.68
C GLN A 19 -8.01 10.12 -14.57
N ALA A 20 -9.32 10.05 -14.35
CA ALA A 20 -10.06 8.82 -14.47
C ALA A 20 -10.24 8.44 -15.95
N ASP A 21 -10.19 7.15 -16.24
CA ASP A 21 -10.47 6.60 -17.57
C ASP A 21 -11.26 5.30 -17.40
N GLY A 22 -11.91 4.87 -18.49
CA GLY A 22 -12.79 3.71 -18.49
C GLY A 22 -12.10 2.37 -18.75
N HIS A 23 -10.75 2.31 -18.71
CA HIS A 23 -10.07 1.03 -18.90
C HIS A 23 -10.18 0.16 -17.64
N SER A 24 -10.21 -1.15 -17.85
CA SER A 24 -10.30 -2.09 -16.72
C SER A 24 -9.03 -2.05 -15.87
N HIS A 25 -9.22 -2.02 -14.55
CA HIS A 25 -8.15 -2.10 -13.54
C HIS A 25 -7.09 -0.99 -13.65
N THR A 26 -7.50 0.22 -14.07
CA THR A 26 -6.58 1.36 -14.19
C THR A 26 -6.03 1.80 -12.82
N VAL A 27 -6.82 1.68 -11.76
CA VAL A 27 -6.41 1.99 -10.39
C VAL A 27 -5.18 1.17 -9.99
N GLU A 28 -5.21 -0.14 -10.22
CA GLU A 28 -4.14 -1.04 -9.80
C GLU A 28 -2.92 -0.97 -10.72
N LYS A 29 -3.12 -0.63 -11.99
CA LYS A 29 -2.04 -0.48 -12.98
C LYS A 29 -1.27 0.84 -12.87
N TYR A 30 -1.93 1.91 -12.40
CA TYR A 30 -1.37 3.27 -12.48
C TYR A 30 -1.45 4.09 -11.19
N SER A 31 -2.07 3.59 -10.12
CA SER A 31 -2.31 4.38 -8.91
C SER A 31 -1.82 3.76 -7.60
N LYS A 32 -1.07 2.66 -7.62
CA LYS A 32 -0.29 2.20 -6.45
C LYS A 32 0.81 3.19 -6.09
N PHE A 33 1.28 3.16 -4.85
CA PHE A 33 2.44 3.94 -4.41
C PHE A 33 3.75 3.38 -4.94
N ALA A 34 3.82 2.05 -5.10
CA ALA A 34 5.02 1.35 -5.52
C ALA A 34 4.69 0.14 -6.42
N TYR A 35 5.49 -0.06 -7.46
CA TYR A 35 5.47 -1.28 -8.30
C TYR A 35 6.80 -1.99 -8.22
N SER A 36 6.78 -3.31 -8.12
CA SER A 36 7.97 -4.15 -8.06
C SER A 36 8.11 -4.99 -9.34
N SER A 37 9.31 -5.03 -9.91
CA SER A 37 9.62 -5.95 -11.01
C SER A 37 9.68 -7.41 -10.57
N LYS A 38 9.86 -7.67 -9.27
CA LYS A 38 9.98 -9.01 -8.69
C LYS A 38 8.64 -9.52 -8.14
N PHE A 39 7.96 -8.72 -7.32
CA PHE A 39 6.70 -9.09 -6.66
C PHE A 39 5.45 -8.81 -7.51
N GLY A 40 5.60 -8.04 -8.59
CA GLY A 40 4.48 -7.57 -9.39
C GLY A 40 3.56 -6.66 -8.59
N PHE A 41 2.25 -6.82 -8.79
CA PHE A 41 1.21 -6.11 -8.08
C PHE A 41 -0.12 -6.87 -8.15
N SER A 42 -1.05 -6.51 -7.27
CA SER A 42 -2.36 -7.16 -7.15
C SER A 42 -3.46 -6.35 -7.83
N ILE A 43 -4.38 -7.07 -8.48
CA ILE A 43 -5.62 -6.58 -9.08
C ILE A 43 -6.77 -6.86 -8.12
N MET A 44 -7.53 -5.82 -7.77
CA MET A 44 -8.73 -5.93 -6.96
C MET A 44 -9.80 -6.76 -7.68
N ARG A 45 -10.40 -7.70 -6.95
CA ARG A 45 -11.61 -8.41 -7.40
C ARG A 45 -12.87 -7.60 -7.14
N SER A 46 -12.99 -7.08 -5.92
CA SER A 46 -14.09 -6.24 -5.48
C SER A 46 -13.61 -5.38 -4.31
N ASN A 47 -14.39 -4.36 -3.98
CA ASN A 47 -14.14 -3.52 -2.81
C ASN A 47 -15.01 -3.92 -1.59
N VAL A 48 -15.57 -5.13 -1.58
CA VAL A 48 -16.50 -5.58 -0.54
C VAL A 48 -15.76 -6.07 0.71
N THR A 49 -14.67 -6.82 0.53
CA THR A 49 -13.81 -7.26 1.62
C THR A 49 -12.37 -6.84 1.37
N LEU A 50 -11.58 -6.74 2.44
CA LEU A 50 -10.16 -6.41 2.34
C LEU A 50 -9.39 -7.48 1.53
N ALA A 51 -9.77 -8.76 1.67
CA ALA A 51 -9.16 -9.87 0.94
C ALA A 51 -9.45 -9.82 -0.57
N GLU A 52 -10.65 -9.40 -0.98
CA GLU A 52 -10.98 -9.16 -2.38
C GLU A 52 -10.32 -7.89 -2.92
N CYS A 53 -10.13 -6.88 -2.06
CA CYS A 53 -9.47 -5.62 -2.40
C CYS A 53 -7.98 -5.83 -2.73
N ALA A 54 -7.29 -6.66 -1.95
CA ALA A 54 -5.87 -6.97 -2.09
C ALA A 54 -4.99 -5.72 -2.34
N PRO A 55 -5.03 -4.70 -1.45
CA PRO A 55 -4.48 -3.37 -1.73
C PRO A 55 -2.95 -3.29 -1.54
N ASP A 56 -2.18 -4.20 -2.15
CA ASP A 56 -0.71 -4.13 -2.07
C ASP A 56 -0.18 -2.79 -2.58
N SER A 57 0.84 -2.28 -1.88
CA SER A 57 1.47 -0.98 -2.15
C SER A 57 0.48 0.19 -2.18
N MET A 58 -0.57 0.16 -1.37
CA MET A 58 -1.59 1.20 -1.26
C MET A 58 -1.99 1.48 0.19
N LEU A 59 -2.61 2.63 0.40
CA LEU A 59 -3.37 2.96 1.60
C LEU A 59 -4.85 2.74 1.28
N ALA A 60 -5.48 1.78 1.95
CA ALA A 60 -6.90 1.49 1.82
C ALA A 60 -7.68 2.02 3.03
N PHE A 61 -8.91 2.48 2.80
CA PHE A 61 -9.83 2.94 3.84
C PHE A 61 -11.10 2.09 3.83
N GLU A 62 -11.47 1.55 4.98
CA GLU A 62 -12.77 0.92 5.18
C GLU A 62 -13.77 1.99 5.63
N ALA A 63 -14.71 2.34 4.75
CA ALA A 63 -15.75 3.31 5.00
C ALA A 63 -17.08 2.81 4.45
N TYR A 64 -18.18 3.04 5.19
CA TYR A 64 -19.53 2.67 4.74
C TYR A 64 -19.70 1.19 4.33
N GLY A 65 -18.89 0.28 4.89
CA GLY A 65 -18.91 -1.16 4.58
C GLY A 65 -18.16 -1.56 3.30
N TYR A 66 -17.36 -0.67 2.72
CA TYR A 66 -16.55 -0.93 1.53
C TYR A 66 -15.11 -0.42 1.71
N PHE A 67 -14.21 -0.89 0.85
CA PHE A 67 -12.80 -0.53 0.84
C PHE A 67 -12.48 0.44 -0.31
N PHE A 68 -11.81 1.55 0.01
CA PHE A 68 -11.45 2.59 -0.96
C PHE A 68 -9.95 2.83 -0.96
N VAL A 69 -9.35 2.91 -2.14
CA VAL A 69 -7.92 3.16 -2.34
C VAL A 69 -7.69 4.40 -3.19
N LYS A 70 -6.43 4.81 -3.34
CA LYS A 70 -6.05 5.93 -4.22
C LYS A 70 -6.34 5.62 -5.68
N ASP A 71 -7.30 6.34 -6.27
CA ASP A 71 -7.55 6.30 -7.71
C ASP A 71 -6.84 7.45 -8.44
N VAL A 72 -7.29 8.69 -8.26
CA VAL A 72 -6.72 9.88 -8.89
C VAL A 72 -6.11 10.81 -7.84
N ILE A 73 -5.05 11.51 -8.23
CA ILE A 73 -4.45 12.57 -7.40
C ILE A 73 -4.86 13.95 -7.90
N GLU A 74 -4.69 14.94 -7.06
CA GLU A 74 -4.82 16.36 -7.41
C GLU A 74 -3.67 16.81 -8.35
N PRO A 75 -3.88 17.84 -9.20
CA PRO A 75 -2.90 18.31 -10.18
C PRO A 75 -1.57 18.77 -9.58
N GLU A 76 -1.61 19.31 -8.37
CA GLU A 76 -0.45 19.80 -7.65
C GLU A 76 0.28 18.63 -6.96
N PHE A 77 1.40 18.21 -7.56
CA PHE A 77 2.30 17.21 -6.97
C PHE A 77 3.76 17.55 -7.25
N THR A 78 4.65 17.03 -6.40
CA THR A 78 6.10 17.15 -6.59
C THR A 78 6.75 15.78 -6.63
N VAL A 79 7.73 15.61 -7.51
CA VAL A 79 8.62 14.44 -7.55
C VAL A 79 10.05 14.94 -7.62
N SER A 80 10.85 14.57 -6.63
CA SER A 80 12.30 14.72 -6.64
C SER A 80 12.96 13.38 -6.29
N GLU A 81 14.28 13.31 -6.30
CA GLU A 81 15.00 12.09 -5.92
C GLU A 81 14.80 11.74 -4.44
N GLU A 82 14.59 12.75 -3.60
CA GLU A 82 14.45 12.62 -2.15
C GLU A 82 13.02 12.32 -1.70
N ARG A 83 12.00 12.78 -2.44
CA ARG A 83 10.60 12.52 -2.07
C ARG A 83 9.60 12.72 -3.20
N LEU A 84 8.44 12.10 -3.03
CA LEU A 84 7.21 12.39 -3.75
C LEU A 84 6.21 13.03 -2.80
N SER A 85 5.48 14.05 -3.24
CA SER A 85 4.38 14.65 -2.47
C SER A 85 3.16 14.89 -3.36
N PHE A 86 1.98 14.48 -2.91
CA PHE A 86 0.73 14.60 -3.67
C PHE A 86 -0.49 14.47 -2.75
N SER A 87 -1.62 15.04 -3.17
CA SER A 87 -2.87 15.01 -2.42
C SER A 87 -3.94 14.25 -3.20
N TRP A 88 -4.86 13.58 -2.50
CA TRP A 88 -5.89 12.74 -3.11
C TRP A 88 -7.05 12.48 -2.14
N SER A 89 -8.15 11.93 -2.68
CA SER A 89 -9.33 11.55 -1.90
C SER A 89 -9.83 10.17 -2.35
N PRO A 90 -9.90 9.16 -1.45
CA PRO A 90 -10.48 7.86 -1.78
C PRO A 90 -12.00 7.95 -1.97
N ILE A 91 -12.64 8.78 -1.16
CA ILE A 91 -14.07 9.01 -1.12
C ILE A 91 -14.36 10.35 -0.44
N ARG A 92 -15.53 10.94 -0.73
CA ARG A 92 -16.01 12.15 -0.08
C ARG A 92 -15.93 12.04 1.45
N GLY A 93 -15.34 13.06 2.06
CA GLY A 93 -15.15 13.15 3.51
C GLY A 93 -13.82 12.55 4.00
N ILE A 94 -12.96 12.08 3.11
CA ILE A 94 -11.57 11.71 3.42
C ILE A 94 -10.65 12.38 2.42
N HIS A 95 -9.70 13.17 2.91
CA HIS A 95 -8.64 13.80 2.13
C HIS A 95 -7.28 13.42 2.69
N VAL A 96 -6.32 13.13 1.82
CA VAL A 96 -5.02 12.60 2.20
C VAL A 96 -3.92 13.37 1.46
N ASP A 97 -3.05 14.02 2.22
CA ASP A 97 -1.74 14.47 1.72
C ASP A 97 -0.73 13.36 1.98
N THR A 98 -0.07 12.87 0.94
CA THR A 98 0.92 11.80 1.04
C THR A 98 2.30 12.31 0.67
N VAL A 99 3.28 11.96 1.50
CA VAL A 99 4.71 12.09 1.19
C VAL A 99 5.33 10.70 1.19
N ILE A 100 6.11 10.37 0.17
CA ILE A 100 6.89 9.13 0.08
C ILE A 100 8.37 9.50 0.00
N GLU A 101 9.16 9.01 0.94
CA GLU A 101 10.59 9.24 1.06
C GLU A 101 11.33 7.91 0.80
N PRO A 102 12.05 7.75 -0.32
CA PRO A 102 12.87 6.58 -0.56
C PRO A 102 13.96 6.46 0.51
N THR A 103 14.26 5.23 0.94
CA THR A 103 15.33 4.91 1.88
C THR A 103 16.28 3.88 1.27
N GLU A 104 17.39 3.57 1.95
CA GLU A 104 18.33 2.53 1.49
C GLU A 104 17.69 1.13 1.45
N SER A 105 16.77 0.84 2.38
CA SER A 105 16.14 -0.47 2.57
C SER A 105 14.68 -0.54 2.10
N GLY A 106 14.12 0.58 1.60
CA GLY A 106 12.76 0.64 1.10
C GLY A 106 12.24 2.07 0.94
N HIS A 107 11.13 2.40 1.58
CA HIS A 107 10.63 3.78 1.66
C HIS A 107 9.78 4.02 2.90
N VAL A 108 9.64 5.28 3.29
CA VAL A 108 8.71 5.73 4.33
C VAL A 108 7.56 6.47 3.67
N ARG A 109 6.33 6.19 4.11
CA ARG A 109 5.11 6.91 3.73
C ARG A 109 4.65 7.72 4.93
N THR A 110 4.38 9.00 4.70
CA THR A 110 3.73 9.87 5.68
C THR A 110 2.41 10.33 5.08
N HIS A 111 1.30 10.09 5.78
CA HIS A 111 -0.02 10.51 5.36
C HIS A 111 -0.61 11.47 6.38
N ARG A 112 -0.90 12.70 5.96
CA ARG A 112 -1.76 13.62 6.73
C ARG A 112 -3.18 13.44 6.22
N ILE A 113 -4.02 12.87 7.07
CA ILE A 113 -5.39 12.48 6.75
C ILE A 113 -6.33 13.46 7.44
N THR A 114 -7.20 14.10 6.67
CA THR A 114 -8.34 14.86 7.19
C THR A 114 -9.62 14.07 6.87
N SER A 115 -10.34 13.66 7.91
CA SER A 115 -11.54 12.85 7.78
C SER A 115 -12.74 13.47 8.48
N ASP A 116 -13.92 13.37 7.88
CA ASP A 116 -15.20 13.74 8.47
C ASP A 116 -15.82 12.58 9.28
N ILE A 117 -15.28 11.37 9.14
CA ILE A 117 -15.83 10.14 9.69
C ILE A 117 -14.77 9.34 10.46
N ALA A 118 -15.21 8.50 11.39
CA ALA A 118 -14.35 7.46 11.91
C ALA A 118 -14.24 6.33 10.88
N CYS A 119 -13.03 5.84 10.63
CA CYS A 119 -12.78 4.72 9.71
C CYS A 119 -11.49 3.98 10.08
N THR A 120 -11.27 2.82 9.45
CA THR A 120 -10.00 2.08 9.56
C THR A 120 -9.19 2.30 8.28
N ALA A 121 -7.90 2.58 8.42
CA ALA A 121 -6.96 2.67 7.31
C ALA A 121 -5.92 1.55 7.35
N TYR A 122 -5.53 1.04 6.19
CA TYR A 122 -4.62 -0.09 6.02
C TYR A 122 -3.49 0.34 5.08
N ASP A 123 -2.31 0.63 5.61
CA ASP A 123 -1.13 0.98 4.79
C ASP A 123 -0.32 -0.28 4.49
N CYS A 124 -0.38 -0.71 3.23
CA CYS A 124 0.01 -2.05 2.83
C CYS A 124 1.35 -2.08 2.10
N GLY A 125 2.16 -3.08 2.43
CA GLY A 125 3.41 -3.41 1.74
C GLY A 125 3.17 -4.17 0.43
N PHE A 126 4.21 -4.85 -0.05
CA PHE A 126 4.13 -5.69 -1.25
C PHE A 126 3.47 -7.04 -0.96
N ALA A 127 2.77 -7.59 -1.95
CA ALA A 127 2.29 -8.97 -1.91
C ALA A 127 3.41 -9.96 -2.23
N LEU A 128 3.74 -10.85 -1.29
CA LEU A 128 4.72 -11.92 -1.50
C LEU A 128 4.04 -13.27 -1.62
N SER A 129 4.63 -14.16 -2.43
CA SER A 129 4.17 -15.54 -2.57
C SER A 129 4.18 -16.27 -1.22
N THR A 130 3.04 -16.82 -0.84
CA THR A 130 2.92 -17.74 0.31
C THR A 130 2.28 -19.03 -0.17
N ASP A 131 2.88 -19.60 -1.21
CA ASP A 131 2.54 -20.89 -1.74
C ASP A 131 2.95 -21.99 -0.76
N ASP A 132 1.98 -22.73 -0.22
CA ASP A 132 2.16 -23.81 0.77
C ASP A 132 3.14 -24.92 0.33
N ARG A 133 3.51 -24.95 -0.95
CA ARG A 133 4.52 -25.89 -1.51
C ARG A 133 5.96 -25.44 -1.26
N LYS A 134 6.18 -24.21 -0.80
CA LYS A 134 7.50 -23.64 -0.49
C LYS A 134 7.49 -23.07 0.94
N PRO A 135 8.65 -23.03 1.63
CA PRO A 135 8.76 -22.35 2.91
C PRO A 135 8.47 -20.85 2.77
N PHE A 136 7.74 -20.31 3.74
CA PHE A 136 7.52 -18.88 3.94
C PHE A 136 7.24 -18.63 5.42
N GLU A 137 7.44 -17.40 5.87
CA GLU A 137 7.15 -16.94 7.21
C GLU A 137 6.23 -15.71 7.17
N ARG A 138 5.37 -15.61 8.17
CA ARG A 138 4.52 -14.44 8.43
C ARG A 138 4.77 -14.01 9.87
N TYR A 139 4.88 -12.72 10.09
CA TYR A 139 5.07 -12.16 11.42
C TYR A 139 4.08 -11.01 11.64
N GLU A 140 3.51 -10.97 12.84
CA GLU A 140 2.58 -9.93 13.30
C GLU A 140 2.81 -9.71 14.79
N GLN A 141 3.35 -8.55 15.16
CA GLN A 141 3.51 -8.21 16.57
C GLN A 141 3.59 -6.70 16.77
N GLY A 142 2.73 -6.17 17.64
CA GLY A 142 2.75 -4.75 17.99
C GLY A 142 2.55 -3.86 16.75
N GLU A 143 3.57 -3.06 16.43
CA GLU A 143 3.57 -2.08 15.33
C GLU A 143 4.15 -2.65 14.03
N GLU A 144 4.58 -3.91 14.03
CA GLU A 144 5.33 -4.55 12.96
C GLU A 144 4.59 -5.75 12.35
N SER A 145 4.72 -5.90 11.04
CA SER A 145 4.33 -7.11 10.31
C SER A 145 5.28 -7.40 9.16
N SER A 146 5.44 -8.67 8.80
CA SER A 146 6.27 -9.04 7.66
C SER A 146 5.83 -10.34 7.00
N VAL A 147 6.27 -10.49 5.74
CA VAL A 147 6.21 -11.74 4.99
C VAL A 147 7.59 -11.97 4.39
N GLU A 148 8.13 -13.17 4.57
CA GLU A 148 9.42 -13.58 4.03
C GLU A 148 9.30 -14.96 3.35
N ASN A 149 10.00 -15.13 2.23
CA ASN A 149 10.13 -16.40 1.54
C ASN A 149 11.49 -16.47 0.83
N GLY A 150 11.75 -17.56 0.09
CA GLY A 150 13.00 -17.74 -0.65
C GLY A 150 13.28 -16.70 -1.76
N ASP A 151 12.28 -15.89 -2.14
CA ASP A 151 12.43 -14.82 -3.13
C ASP A 151 12.75 -13.45 -2.47
N GLY A 152 12.54 -13.29 -1.16
CA GLY A 152 12.84 -12.06 -0.42
C GLY A 152 11.84 -11.78 0.70
N TYR A 153 11.79 -10.53 1.16
CA TYR A 153 10.87 -10.11 2.22
C TYR A 153 10.15 -8.79 1.88
N CYS A 154 9.03 -8.56 2.56
CA CYS A 154 8.49 -7.24 2.80
C CYS A 154 8.15 -7.09 4.29
N GLU A 155 8.61 -6.00 4.89
CA GLU A 155 8.32 -5.62 6.26
C GLU A 155 7.55 -4.29 6.27
N VAL A 156 6.60 -4.18 7.19
CA VAL A 156 5.81 -2.98 7.41
C VAL A 156 5.86 -2.63 8.89
N HIS A 157 6.29 -1.41 9.19
CA HIS A 157 6.43 -0.89 10.54
C HIS A 157 5.70 0.44 10.68
N SER A 158 4.74 0.51 11.60
CA SER A 158 4.06 1.75 11.97
C SER A 158 4.97 2.62 12.84
N LEU A 159 5.45 3.73 12.31
CA LEU A 159 6.32 4.68 13.01
C LEU A 159 5.55 5.76 13.80
N GLU A 160 4.35 6.11 13.34
CA GLU A 160 3.51 7.15 13.95
C GLU A 160 2.03 6.87 13.70
N GLY A 161 1.17 7.26 14.63
CA GLY A 161 -0.29 7.13 14.50
C GLY A 161 -0.88 5.88 15.15
N GLY A 162 -0.07 5.10 15.88
CA GLY A 162 -0.51 3.95 16.68
C GLY A 162 -1.02 2.77 15.84
N GLY A 163 -0.44 2.57 14.66
CA GLY A 163 -0.80 1.47 13.76
C GLY A 163 -0.38 0.12 14.34
N LYS A 164 -1.20 -0.90 14.08
CA LYS A 164 -0.89 -2.29 14.45
C LYS A 164 -0.46 -3.08 13.22
N GLY A 165 0.65 -3.78 13.32
CA GLY A 165 1.12 -4.68 12.27
C GLY A 165 0.20 -5.89 12.12
N GLN A 166 -0.23 -6.18 10.89
CA GLN A 166 -1.04 -7.34 10.52
C GLN A 166 -0.64 -7.88 9.15
N VAL A 167 -0.92 -9.14 8.85
CA VAL A 167 -0.72 -9.74 7.53
C VAL A 167 -2.08 -10.11 6.94
N LEU A 168 -2.42 -9.49 5.82
CA LEU A 168 -3.57 -9.85 5.03
C LEU A 168 -3.26 -11.10 4.20
N ILE A 169 -4.22 -12.03 4.16
CA ILE A 169 -4.26 -13.12 3.19
C ILE A 169 -5.32 -12.75 2.14
N PRO A 170 -4.92 -12.27 0.95
CA PRO A 170 -5.87 -11.93 -0.10
C PRO A 170 -6.51 -13.17 -0.70
N ASP A 171 -7.62 -12.96 -1.41
CA ASP A 171 -8.17 -14.03 -2.24
C ASP A 171 -7.15 -14.51 -3.28
N PRO A 172 -7.18 -15.79 -3.69
CA PRO A 172 -6.19 -16.36 -4.60
C PRO A 172 -6.29 -15.81 -6.03
N ASN A 173 -5.18 -15.55 -6.71
CA ASN A 173 -5.09 -14.97 -8.07
C ASN A 173 -5.49 -13.48 -8.16
N THR A 174 -5.37 -12.70 -7.09
CA THR A 174 -5.35 -11.23 -7.20
C THR A 174 -4.00 -10.73 -7.72
N ASN A 175 -2.88 -11.32 -7.28
CA ASN A 175 -1.54 -10.94 -7.72
C ASN A 175 -1.21 -11.48 -9.13
N LEU A 176 -0.55 -10.66 -9.95
CA LEU A 176 -0.21 -11.00 -11.33
C LEU A 176 0.91 -12.04 -11.48
N MET A 177 1.76 -12.20 -10.46
CA MET A 177 2.93 -13.10 -10.49
C MET A 177 2.68 -14.39 -9.71
N HIS A 178 1.85 -14.33 -8.67
CA HIS A 178 1.67 -15.42 -7.72
C HIS A 178 0.18 -15.68 -7.41
N PRO A 179 -0.28 -16.94 -7.48
CA PRO A 179 -1.67 -17.28 -7.24
C PRO A 179 -2.09 -17.23 -5.76
N LYS A 180 -1.12 -17.34 -4.83
CA LYS A 180 -1.35 -17.25 -3.38
C LYS A 180 -0.31 -16.32 -2.78
N THR A 181 -0.78 -15.25 -2.13
CA THR A 181 0.10 -14.24 -1.54
C THR A 181 -0.28 -13.91 -0.11
N SER A 182 0.58 -13.15 0.55
CA SER A 182 0.29 -12.44 1.79
C SER A 182 0.84 -11.02 1.70
N ILE A 183 0.14 -10.07 2.34
CA ILE A 183 0.46 -8.65 2.30
C ILE A 183 0.64 -8.17 3.74
N PRO A 184 1.86 -7.83 4.18
CA PRO A 184 2.06 -7.17 5.47
C PRO A 184 1.52 -5.74 5.40
N MET A 185 0.98 -5.23 6.50
CA MET A 185 0.32 -3.93 6.57
C MET A 185 0.34 -3.33 7.98
N ALA A 186 0.24 -2.02 8.06
CA ALA A 186 -0.05 -1.30 9.30
C ALA A 186 -1.52 -0.83 9.30
N VAL A 187 -2.24 -1.18 10.36
CA VAL A 187 -3.67 -0.89 10.51
C VAL A 187 -3.89 0.24 11.51
N TYR A 188 -4.50 1.33 11.05
CA TYR A 188 -4.70 2.56 11.80
C TYR A 188 -6.18 2.83 12.05
N GLN A 189 -6.49 3.36 13.22
CA GLN A 189 -7.80 3.93 13.51
C GLN A 189 -7.78 5.42 13.16
N ILE A 190 -8.71 5.83 12.30
CA ILE A 190 -8.88 7.21 11.87
C ILE A 190 -10.10 7.80 12.55
N HIS A 191 -9.95 8.98 13.15
CA HIS A 191 -11.02 9.72 13.80
C HIS A 191 -11.36 10.98 13.00
N PRO A 192 -12.58 11.52 13.17
CA PRO A 192 -12.93 12.81 12.59
C PRO A 192 -11.94 13.92 13.01
N GLY A 193 -11.51 14.73 12.06
CA GLY A 193 -10.45 15.72 12.22
C GLY A 193 -9.22 15.39 11.37
N THR A 194 -8.07 15.93 11.78
CA THR A 194 -6.79 15.73 11.08
C THR A 194 -5.84 14.92 11.93
N GLN A 195 -5.24 13.88 11.34
CA GLN A 195 -4.20 13.06 11.97
C GLN A 195 -3.08 12.74 10.99
N THR A 196 -1.90 12.47 11.52
CA THR A 196 -0.76 11.99 10.74
C THR A 196 -0.50 10.53 11.10
N ILE A 197 -0.29 9.71 10.07
CA ILE A 197 0.22 8.35 10.21
C ILE A 197 1.52 8.23 9.41
N ARG A 198 2.44 7.40 9.89
CA ARG A 198 3.73 7.18 9.24
C ARG A 198 4.09 5.72 9.26
N THR A 199 4.45 5.19 8.10
CA THR A 199 4.72 3.77 7.88
C THR A 199 6.02 3.59 7.14
N GLU A 200 6.90 2.74 7.65
CA GLU A 200 8.08 2.28 6.93
C GLU A 200 7.78 0.96 6.22
N ILE A 201 8.12 0.89 4.93
CA ILE A 201 8.02 -0.32 4.12
C ILE A 201 9.44 -0.71 3.72
N ARG A 202 9.94 -1.84 4.20
CA ARG A 202 11.27 -2.38 3.84
C ARG A 202 11.11 -3.61 2.94
N TYR A 203 12.05 -3.79 2.01
CA TYR A 203 12.00 -4.87 1.03
C TYR A 203 13.35 -5.14 0.36
N LEU A 204 13.50 -6.36 -0.19
CA LEU A 204 14.64 -6.81 -1.02
C LEU A 204 14.29 -6.93 -2.51
#